data_AF-A0A2H0R518-F1
#
_entry.id   AF-A0A2H0R518-F1
#
_cell.length_a   1.000
_cell.length_b   1.000
_cell.length_c   1.000
_cell.angle_alpha   90.00
_cell.angle_beta   90.00
_cell.angle_gamma   90.00
#
_symmetry.space_group_name_H-M   'P 1'
#
loop_
_entity.id
_entity.type
_entity.pdbx_description
1 polymer ?
#
loop_
_entity_poly.entity_id
_entity_poly.type
_entity_poly.pdbx_seq_one_letter_code
_entity_poly.pdbx_strand_id
1 'polypeptide(L)'
;MRNVKGELKFNSPAQEMHEPDKMVETTRIGGKIYEIDKLRSLAEKLPIRELPLDDVRDAVGEGHVYWIDRNGEPLAPFQIIHDWSVAQHNEDWKDHIDSITRANLDNPIWITKDGFVFDGIHRLTRAVIENKLTIKVKVFEEFPEAALQN
;
A
#
# COMPACT_ATOMS: atom_id res chain seq x y z
N MET A 1 -16.37 29.15 -66.38
CA MET A 1 -15.80 29.97 -65.29
C MET A 1 -16.16 29.30 -63.97
N ARG A 2 -15.21 28.60 -63.34
CA ARG A 2 -15.43 27.87 -62.07
C ARG A 2 -14.74 28.65 -60.96
N ASN A 3 -15.52 29.05 -59.96
CA ASN A 3 -15.06 29.74 -58.76
C ASN A 3 -14.18 28.81 -57.91
N VAL A 4 -13.00 29.31 -57.56
CA VAL A 4 -12.11 28.76 -56.53
C VAL A 4 -12.65 29.15 -55.15
N LYS A 5 -13.01 28.16 -54.32
CA LYS A 5 -13.20 28.36 -52.88
C LYS A 5 -11.99 27.75 -52.16
N GLY A 6 -11.20 28.61 -51.52
CA GLY A 6 -10.09 28.22 -50.66
C GLY A 6 -10.60 27.63 -49.35
N GLU A 7 -10.00 26.52 -48.95
CA GLU A 7 -10.17 25.91 -47.63
C GLU A 7 -9.22 26.60 -46.63
N LEU A 8 -9.80 27.29 -45.65
CA LEU A 8 -9.07 27.74 -44.45
C LEU A 8 -9.03 26.56 -43.48
N LYS A 9 -7.86 25.92 -43.34
CA LYS A 9 -7.61 24.92 -42.30
C LYS A 9 -7.32 25.63 -40.99
N PHE A 10 -8.29 25.63 -40.08
CA PHE A 10 -8.07 25.95 -38.67
C PHE A 10 -7.31 24.79 -38.01
N ASN A 11 -5.98 24.88 -37.92
CA ASN A 11 -5.23 24.09 -36.97
C ASN A 11 -5.37 24.75 -35.60
N SER A 12 -6.30 24.24 -34.78
CA SER A 12 -6.29 24.53 -33.35
C SER A 12 -5.15 23.72 -32.72
N PRO A 13 -4.23 24.33 -31.93
CA PRO A 13 -3.32 23.54 -31.13
C PRO A 13 -4.16 22.85 -30.06
N ALA A 14 -4.21 21.51 -30.09
CA ALA A 14 -4.66 20.73 -28.97
C ALA A 14 -3.78 21.13 -27.78
N GLN A 15 -4.37 21.84 -26.82
CA GLN A 15 -3.72 22.18 -25.57
C GLN A 15 -3.31 20.87 -24.91
N GLU A 16 -2.01 20.69 -24.69
CA GLU A 16 -1.47 19.62 -23.87
C GLU A 16 -2.18 19.67 -22.52
N MET A 17 -3.07 18.72 -22.29
CA MET A 17 -3.66 18.49 -20.99
C MET A 17 -2.54 17.93 -20.13
N HIS A 18 -1.92 18.78 -19.32
CA HIS A 18 -1.08 18.33 -18.22
C HIS A 18 -1.91 17.38 -17.36
N GLU A 19 -1.58 16.08 -17.41
CA GLU A 19 -2.05 15.13 -16.42
C GLU A 19 -1.65 15.66 -15.04
N PRO A 20 -2.56 15.68 -14.05
CA PRO A 20 -2.20 16.11 -12.70
C PRO A 20 -1.02 15.24 -12.23
N ASP A 21 0.04 15.88 -11.72
CA ASP A 21 1.24 15.23 -11.19
C ASP A 21 0.84 13.98 -10.41
N LYS A 22 1.11 12.80 -10.96
CA LYS A 22 0.78 11.52 -10.32
C LYS A 22 1.61 11.45 -9.05
N MET A 23 1.00 11.67 -7.88
CA MET A 23 1.68 11.51 -6.60
C MET A 23 2.28 10.10 -6.54
N VAL A 24 3.60 10.03 -6.51
CA VAL A 24 4.32 8.75 -6.44
C VAL A 24 4.23 8.24 -5.00
N GLU A 25 3.56 7.12 -4.80
CA GLU A 25 3.54 6.44 -3.52
C GLU A 25 4.93 5.90 -3.17
N THR A 26 5.38 6.11 -1.93
CA THR A 26 6.71 5.71 -1.49
C THR A 26 6.68 4.97 -0.16
N THR A 27 7.73 4.19 0.11
CA THR A 27 7.96 3.51 1.40
C THR A 27 9.41 3.64 1.83
N ARG A 28 9.68 3.59 3.14
CA ARG A 28 11.03 3.72 3.71
C ARG A 28 11.52 2.37 4.22
N ILE A 29 12.66 1.91 3.69
CA ILE A 29 13.26 0.62 4.05
C ILE A 29 14.76 0.83 4.22
N GLY A 30 15.32 0.42 5.37
CA GLY A 30 16.76 0.53 5.64
C GLY A 30 17.31 1.96 5.50
N GLY A 31 16.50 2.98 5.83
CA GLY A 31 16.89 4.38 5.73
C GLY A 31 16.77 5.01 4.33
N LYS A 32 16.46 4.24 3.30
CA LYS A 32 16.25 4.69 1.91
C LYS A 32 14.76 4.77 1.58
N ILE A 33 14.40 5.59 0.59
CA ILE A 33 13.02 5.77 0.12
C ILE A 33 12.87 5.10 -1.24
N TYR A 34 11.82 4.31 -1.39
CA TYR A 34 11.53 3.54 -2.60
C TYR A 34 10.13 3.86 -3.13
N GLU A 35 9.97 3.88 -4.45
CA GLU A 35 8.69 4.02 -5.13
C GLU A 35 7.91 2.69 -5.14
N ILE A 36 6.69 2.71 -4.62
CA ILE A 36 5.86 1.50 -4.46
C ILE A 36 5.50 0.87 -5.80
N ASP A 37 5.19 1.67 -6.83
CA ASP A 37 4.87 1.18 -8.16
C ASP A 37 6.02 0.34 -8.75
N LYS A 38 7.26 0.77 -8.55
CA LYS A 38 8.45 0.04 -9.02
C LYS A 38 8.70 -1.23 -8.20
N LEU A 39 8.47 -1.18 -6.88
CA LEU A 39 8.52 -2.37 -6.03
C LEU A 39 7.42 -3.38 -6.40
N ARG A 40 6.24 -2.92 -6.85
CA ARG A 40 5.14 -3.78 -7.29
C ARG A 40 5.52 -4.63 -8.49
N SER A 41 6.19 -4.05 -9.48
CA SER A 41 6.70 -4.80 -10.65
C SER A 41 7.72 -5.87 -10.28
N LEU A 42 8.50 -5.66 -9.22
CA LEU A 42 9.35 -6.70 -8.65
C LEU A 42 8.50 -7.75 -7.92
N ALA A 43 7.58 -7.32 -7.06
CA ALA A 43 6.71 -8.19 -6.30
C ALA A 43 5.97 -9.19 -7.19
N GLU A 44 5.45 -8.77 -8.34
CA GLU A 44 4.75 -9.63 -9.31
C GLU A 44 5.55 -10.86 -9.73
N LYS A 45 6.89 -10.77 -9.73
CA LYS A 45 7.81 -11.85 -10.11
C LYS A 45 8.25 -12.72 -8.93
N LEU A 46 8.04 -12.26 -7.70
CA LEU A 46 8.42 -12.99 -6.51
C LEU A 46 7.43 -14.14 -6.23
N PRO A 47 7.93 -15.33 -5.82
CA PRO A 47 7.05 -16.42 -5.42
C PRO A 47 6.27 -16.03 -4.16
N ILE A 48 5.02 -16.49 -4.08
CA ILE A 48 4.24 -16.42 -2.85
C ILE A 48 4.73 -17.55 -1.95
N ARG A 49 5.07 -17.21 -0.70
CA ARG A 49 5.37 -18.16 0.36
C ARG A 49 4.26 -18.07 1.42
N GLU A 50 4.06 -19.14 2.17
CA GLU A 50 3.20 -19.14 3.35
C GLU A 50 4.09 -19.26 4.58
N LEU A 51 3.91 -18.37 5.55
CA LEU A 51 4.64 -18.37 6.81
C LEU A 51 3.67 -18.50 7.98
N PRO A 52 4.12 -19.07 9.12
CA PRO A 52 3.45 -18.88 10.40
C PRO A 52 3.18 -17.39 10.64
N LEU A 53 1.95 -17.06 11.03
CA LEU A 53 1.58 -15.67 11.28
C LEU A 53 2.39 -15.08 12.46
N ASP A 54 2.72 -15.90 13.46
CA ASP A 54 3.52 -15.50 14.62
C ASP A 54 4.92 -14.99 14.24
N ASP A 55 5.50 -15.45 13.11
CA ASP A 55 6.82 -15.01 12.64
C ASP A 55 6.84 -13.52 12.24
N VAL A 56 5.68 -12.93 11.93
CA VAL A 56 5.54 -11.53 11.50
C VAL A 56 4.57 -10.72 12.38
N ARG A 57 4.02 -11.32 13.43
CA ARG A 57 2.98 -10.72 14.27
C ARG A 57 3.45 -9.46 15.01
N ASP A 58 4.73 -9.39 15.34
CA ASP A 58 5.34 -8.24 16.02
C ASP A 58 5.11 -6.92 15.26
N ALA A 59 5.03 -6.97 13.91
CA ALA A 59 4.78 -5.79 13.09
C ALA A 59 3.40 -5.13 13.31
N VAL A 60 2.48 -5.77 14.04
CA VAL A 60 1.20 -5.17 14.48
C VAL A 60 1.07 -5.14 16.01
N GLY A 61 2.17 -5.37 16.71
CA GLY A 61 2.28 -5.32 18.17
C GLY A 61 2.41 -3.90 18.72
N GLU A 62 2.63 -3.82 20.03
CA GLU A 62 2.82 -2.54 20.74
C GLU A 62 4.00 -1.75 20.20
N GLY A 63 3.89 -0.42 20.16
CA GLY A 63 4.97 0.48 19.73
C GLY A 63 5.04 0.75 18.22
N HIS A 64 4.21 0.11 17.41
CA HIS A 64 4.18 0.31 15.96
C HIS A 64 3.00 1.18 15.51
N VAL A 65 3.31 2.36 14.96
CA VAL A 65 2.32 3.32 14.44
C VAL A 65 2.45 3.42 12.93
N TYR A 66 1.35 3.18 12.20
CA TYR A 66 1.35 3.18 10.72
C TYR A 66 0.32 4.11 10.11
N TRP A 67 -0.65 4.56 10.88
CA TRP A 67 -1.84 5.23 10.38
C TRP A 67 -2.08 6.53 11.12
N ILE A 68 -2.93 7.36 10.51
CA ILE A 68 -3.43 8.60 11.07
C ILE A 68 -4.94 8.50 11.02
N ASP A 69 -5.61 8.69 12.15
CA ASP A 69 -7.07 8.66 12.20
C ASP A 69 -7.69 9.93 11.58
N ARG A 70 -9.02 10.00 11.56
CA ARG A 70 -9.73 11.14 10.96
C ARG A 70 -9.52 12.47 11.68
N ASN A 71 -9.04 12.44 12.93
CA ASN A 71 -8.71 13.64 13.69
C ASN A 71 -7.24 14.05 13.51
N GLY A 72 -6.45 13.31 12.74
CA GLY A 72 -5.03 13.57 12.56
C GLY A 72 -4.15 12.93 13.64
N GLU A 73 -4.72 12.09 14.51
CA GLU A 73 -3.98 11.46 15.60
C GLU A 73 -3.31 10.15 15.14
N PRO A 74 -2.11 9.83 15.66
CA PRO A 74 -1.43 8.58 15.35
C PRO A 74 -2.24 7.34 15.78
N LEU A 75 -2.36 6.36 14.90
CA LEU A 75 -3.09 5.12 15.15
C LEU A 75 -2.21 3.89 14.88
N ALA A 76 -2.13 3.01 15.88
CA ALA A 76 -1.44 1.74 15.85
C ALA A 76 -2.40 0.57 15.59
N PRO A 77 -1.99 -0.46 14.82
CA PRO A 77 -2.74 -1.71 14.68
C PRO A 77 -3.06 -2.38 16.02
N PHE A 78 -2.14 -2.33 16.98
CA PHE A 78 -2.33 -2.92 18.30
C PHE A 78 -3.56 -2.35 19.01
N GLN A 79 -3.85 -1.05 18.90
CA GLN A 79 -5.03 -0.42 19.50
C GLN A 79 -6.33 -1.03 18.94
N ILE A 80 -6.33 -1.39 17.65
CA ILE A 80 -7.46 -2.02 16.99
C ILE A 80 -7.57 -3.50 17.38
N ILE A 81 -6.45 -4.23 17.41
CA ILE A 81 -6.41 -5.66 17.73
C ILE A 81 -6.81 -5.91 19.20
N HIS A 82 -6.38 -5.05 20.12
CA HIS A 82 -6.59 -5.20 21.55
C HIS A 82 -8.07 -5.28 21.92
N ASP A 83 -8.89 -4.43 21.30
CA ASP A 83 -10.35 -4.46 21.47
C ASP A 83 -11.05 -4.21 20.12
N TRP A 84 -11.07 -5.24 19.29
CA TRP A 84 -11.67 -5.18 17.96
C TRP A 84 -13.15 -4.76 18.01
N SER A 85 -13.90 -5.22 19.02
CA SER A 85 -15.32 -4.91 19.17
C SER A 85 -15.54 -3.42 19.41
N VAL A 86 -14.72 -2.79 20.26
CA VAL A 86 -14.79 -1.34 20.49
C VAL A 86 -14.28 -0.58 19.27
N ALA A 87 -13.16 -1.03 18.68
CA ALA A 87 -12.56 -0.38 17.51
C ALA A 87 -13.53 -0.27 16.33
N GLN A 88 -14.39 -1.29 16.11
CA GLN A 88 -15.41 -1.29 15.06
C GLN A 88 -16.45 -0.17 15.17
N HIS A 89 -16.65 0.37 16.38
CA HIS A 89 -17.62 1.44 16.65
C HIS A 89 -16.96 2.80 16.82
N ASN A 90 -15.64 2.90 16.63
CA ASN A 90 -14.91 4.16 16.69
C ASN A 90 -14.98 4.88 15.33
N GLU A 91 -15.72 5.99 15.27
CA GLU A 91 -15.90 6.79 14.07
C GLU A 91 -14.61 7.41 13.54
N ASP A 92 -13.65 7.71 14.41
CA ASP A 92 -12.37 8.31 14.04
C ASP A 92 -11.50 7.31 13.28
N TRP A 93 -11.64 6.02 13.59
CA TRP A 93 -10.83 4.94 13.01
C TRP A 93 -11.48 4.30 11.79
N LYS A 94 -12.67 4.76 11.40
CA LYS A 94 -13.56 4.10 10.45
C LYS A 94 -12.88 3.72 9.13
N ASP A 95 -12.04 4.59 8.57
CA ASP A 95 -11.37 4.30 7.28
C ASP A 95 -10.40 3.12 7.37
N HIS A 96 -9.72 2.97 8.51
CA HIS A 96 -8.81 1.84 8.75
C HIS A 96 -9.57 0.57 9.10
N ILE A 97 -10.65 0.64 9.89
CA ILE A 97 -11.53 -0.50 10.17
C ILE A 97 -12.14 -1.05 8.88
N ASP A 98 -12.65 -0.17 8.03
CA ASP A 98 -13.18 -0.49 6.72
C ASP A 98 -12.10 -1.17 5.84
N SER A 99 -10.89 -0.64 5.84
CA SER A 99 -9.75 -1.19 5.08
C SER A 99 -9.34 -2.56 5.58
N ILE A 100 -9.24 -2.77 6.90
CA ILE A 100 -8.95 -4.07 7.54
C ILE A 100 -10.04 -5.08 7.15
N THR A 101 -11.32 -4.70 7.29
CA THR A 101 -12.45 -5.59 7.02
C THR A 101 -12.52 -6.02 5.55
N ARG A 102 -12.16 -5.12 4.63
CA ARG A 102 -12.15 -5.40 3.17
C ARG A 102 -10.83 -5.99 2.67
N ALA A 103 -9.79 -6.04 3.49
CA ALA A 103 -8.46 -6.49 3.06
C ALA A 103 -8.48 -7.96 2.63
N ASN A 104 -8.17 -8.26 1.37
CA ASN A 104 -8.13 -9.64 0.88
C ASN A 104 -6.88 -10.37 1.40
N LEU A 105 -7.05 -11.42 2.20
CA LEU A 105 -5.95 -12.22 2.77
C LEU A 105 -5.26 -13.14 1.75
N ASP A 106 -5.85 -13.35 0.56
CA ASP A 106 -5.17 -14.04 -0.53
C ASP A 106 -4.06 -13.21 -1.17
N ASN A 107 -4.11 -11.88 -1.01
CA ASN A 107 -3.05 -11.00 -1.45
C ASN A 107 -1.89 -11.04 -0.45
N PRO A 108 -0.66 -11.37 -0.89
CA PRO A 108 0.46 -11.48 0.03
C PRO A 108 0.83 -10.13 0.66
N ILE A 109 1.36 -10.16 1.88
CA ILE A 109 2.08 -9.02 2.46
C ILE A 109 3.52 -9.00 1.93
N TRP A 110 4.19 -7.85 1.96
CA TRP A 110 5.59 -7.76 1.55
C TRP A 110 6.50 -7.60 2.75
N ILE A 111 7.53 -8.43 2.79
CA ILE A 111 8.50 -8.46 3.88
C ILE A 111 9.92 -8.41 3.33
N THR A 112 10.84 -7.87 4.11
CA THR A 112 12.29 -8.03 3.86
C THR A 112 12.71 -9.46 4.20
N LYS A 113 13.89 -9.89 3.74
CA LYS A 113 14.51 -11.15 4.16
C LYS A 113 14.64 -11.32 5.68
N ASP A 114 14.73 -10.21 6.42
CA ASP A 114 14.88 -10.19 7.87
C ASP A 114 13.51 -10.12 8.59
N GLY A 115 12.40 -10.25 7.86
CA GLY A 115 11.04 -10.32 8.42
C GLY A 115 10.34 -8.97 8.60
N PHE A 116 10.97 -7.85 8.23
CA PHE A 116 10.34 -6.53 8.36
C PHE A 116 9.18 -6.36 7.37
N VAL A 117 7.97 -6.14 7.87
CA VAL A 117 6.77 -5.90 7.06
C VAL A 117 6.72 -4.45 6.61
N PHE A 118 6.69 -4.23 5.30
CA PHE A 118 6.66 -2.87 4.72
C PHE A 118 5.48 -2.61 3.78
N ASP A 119 4.69 -3.64 3.46
CA ASP A 119 3.40 -3.52 2.79
C ASP A 119 2.40 -4.54 3.36
N GLY A 120 1.14 -4.11 3.52
CA GLY A 120 0.05 -5.00 3.90
C GLY A 120 -0.30 -5.05 5.39
N ILE A 121 0.02 -4.01 6.16
CA ILE A 121 -0.33 -3.92 7.59
C ILE A 121 -1.84 -4.12 7.84
N HIS A 122 -2.74 -3.60 6.99
CA HIS A 122 -4.19 -3.89 7.12
C HIS A 122 -4.51 -5.39 6.96
N ARG A 123 -3.84 -6.09 6.03
CA ARG A 123 -4.01 -7.54 5.83
C ARG A 123 -3.48 -8.33 7.02
N LEU A 124 -2.30 -7.97 7.52
CA LEU A 124 -1.72 -8.60 8.71
C LEU A 124 -2.60 -8.39 9.94
N THR A 125 -3.08 -7.17 10.16
CA THR A 125 -4.02 -6.82 11.24
C THR A 125 -5.29 -7.66 11.17
N ARG A 126 -5.90 -7.76 9.97
CA ARG A 126 -7.08 -8.62 9.74
C ARG A 126 -6.78 -10.08 10.06
N ALA A 127 -5.64 -10.60 9.62
CA ALA A 127 -5.26 -12.00 9.85
C ALA A 127 -5.11 -12.32 11.35
N VAL A 128 -4.58 -11.37 12.14
CA VAL A 128 -4.54 -11.49 13.61
C VAL A 128 -5.93 -11.51 14.21
N ILE A 129 -6.81 -10.58 13.82
CA ILE A 129 -8.21 -10.51 14.31
C ILE A 129 -8.99 -11.79 13.98
N GLU A 130 -8.80 -12.35 12.78
CA GLU A 130 -9.42 -13.59 12.35
C GLU A 130 -8.75 -14.86 12.90
N ASN A 131 -7.75 -14.73 13.79
CA ASN A 131 -6.99 -15.83 14.38
C ASN A 131 -6.43 -16.80 13.33
N LYS A 132 -5.88 -16.27 12.23
CA LYS A 132 -5.19 -17.10 11.22
C LYS A 132 -3.89 -17.65 11.82
N LEU A 133 -3.55 -18.86 11.42
CA LEU A 133 -2.29 -19.50 11.80
C LEU A 133 -1.15 -19.15 10.83
N THR A 134 -1.50 -18.82 9.59
CA THR A 134 -0.54 -18.56 8.52
C THR A 134 -0.94 -17.33 7.70
N ILE A 135 0.04 -16.77 6.99
CA ILE A 135 -0.12 -15.62 6.11
C ILE A 135 0.70 -15.82 4.83
N LYS A 136 0.14 -15.37 3.69
CA LYS A 136 0.86 -15.31 2.41
C LYS A 136 1.80 -14.11 2.40
N VAL A 137 3.04 -14.34 1.99
CA VAL A 137 4.08 -13.31 1.93
C VAL A 137 4.83 -13.34 0.59
N LYS A 138 5.39 -12.20 0.22
CA LYS A 138 6.46 -12.08 -0.78
C LYS A 138 7.69 -11.51 -0.09
N VAL A 139 8.79 -12.25 -0.17
CA VAL A 139 10.05 -11.91 0.49
C VAL A 139 10.95 -11.17 -0.49
N PHE A 140 11.30 -9.94 -0.16
CA PHE A 140 12.27 -9.14 -0.87
C PHE A 140 13.66 -9.44 -0.30
N GLU A 141 14.40 -10.28 -1.03
CA GLU A 141 15.79 -10.62 -0.70
C GLU A 141 16.70 -9.40 -0.90
N GLU A 142 16.40 -8.61 -1.94
CA GLU A 142 17.12 -7.40 -2.32
C GLU A 142 16.13 -6.34 -2.84
N PHE A 143 16.53 -5.07 -2.76
CA PHE A 143 15.76 -3.94 -3.26
C PHE A 143 16.44 -3.33 -4.49
N PRO A 144 15.73 -3.19 -5.63
CA PRO A 144 16.33 -2.72 -6.86
C PRO A 144 16.64 -1.22 -6.76
N GLU A 145 17.84 -0.82 -7.18
CA GLU A 145 18.23 0.60 -7.23
C GLU A 145 17.28 1.43 -8.11
N ALA A 146 16.74 0.82 -9.17
CA ALA A 146 15.76 1.47 -10.05
C ALA A 146 14.50 1.93 -9.29
N ALA A 147 14.17 1.29 -8.17
CA ALA A 147 13.03 1.67 -7.32
C ALA A 147 13.36 2.77 -6.30
N LEU A 148 14.61 3.19 -6.16
CA LEU A 148 14.96 4.32 -5.29
C LEU A 148 14.32 5.60 -5.84
N GLN A 149 13.76 6.39 -4.92
CA GLN A 149 13.39 7.76 -5.22
C GLN A 149 14.69 8.59 -5.22
N ASN A 150 15.07 9.09 -6.39
CA ASN A 150 16.24 9.95 -6.59
C ASN A 150 15.92 11.43 -6.36
#